data_AF-A0A2V7SVY7-F1
#
_entry.id   AF-A0A2V7SVY7-F1
#
_cell.length_a   1.000
_cell.length_b   1.000
_cell.length_c   1.000
_cell.angle_alpha   90.00
_cell.angle_beta   90.00
_cell.angle_gamma   90.00
#
_symmetry.space_group_name_H-M   'P 1'
#
loop_
_entity.id
_entity.type
_entity.pdbx_description
1 polymer ?
#
loop_
_entity_poly.entity_id
_entity_poly.type
_entity_poly.pdbx_seq_one_letter_code
_entity_poly.pdbx_strand_id
1 'polypeptide(L)'
;MYLKCVMRRPRAVVGLATLFPAVILIGCSDLPSPTDASLLAPSASAALSKGGSDHAGAIVAHDACDPATFNAALNDPTACMKEGHTAFQDFIGELVATQTARAWRFNPLQATTHAGENLLAQNVGGETHTFTPVHQFGGGFIADLNGISGNPVPAPECLNFPALDFVASGEKSLISGAALAAVAVNGVAKVECCIHPWMRAEVRIK
;
A
#
# COMPACT_ATOMS: atom_id res chain seq x y z
N MET A 1 26.10 -44.04 33.03
CA MET A 1 24.99 -43.22 33.55
C MET A 1 24.03 -43.00 32.39
N TYR A 2 22.96 -43.81 32.33
CA TYR A 2 22.02 -43.88 31.20
C TYR A 2 20.90 -42.86 31.40
N LEU A 3 20.72 -41.90 30.49
CA LEU A 3 19.52 -41.05 30.44
C LEU A 3 18.63 -41.52 29.28
N LYS A 4 17.50 -42.13 29.66
CA LYS A 4 16.41 -42.56 28.78
C LYS A 4 15.67 -41.34 28.26
N CYS A 5 15.63 -41.12 26.95
CA CYS A 5 14.74 -40.13 26.34
C CYS A 5 13.38 -40.79 26.05
N VAL A 6 12.32 -40.22 26.63
CA VAL A 6 10.93 -40.71 26.56
C VAL A 6 10.32 -40.29 25.22
N MET A 7 9.80 -41.28 24.46
CA MET A 7 9.01 -41.06 23.26
C MET A 7 7.63 -40.48 23.60
N ARG A 8 7.28 -39.34 22.98
CA ARG A 8 5.95 -38.72 23.05
C ARG A 8 5.10 -39.26 21.89
N ARG A 9 3.93 -39.84 22.21
CA ARG A 9 2.96 -40.36 21.23
C ARG A 9 2.21 -39.22 20.52
N PRO A 10 1.91 -39.33 19.23
CA PRO A 10 1.01 -38.40 18.54
C PRO A 10 -0.46 -38.72 18.87
N ARG A 11 -1.26 -37.68 19.11
CA ARG A 11 -2.73 -37.75 19.17
C ARG A 11 -3.30 -37.58 17.77
N ALA A 12 -4.01 -38.59 17.28
CA ALA A 12 -4.81 -38.51 16.08
C ALA A 12 -6.02 -37.60 16.30
N VAL A 13 -6.27 -36.67 15.38
CA VAL A 13 -7.46 -35.81 15.35
C VAL A 13 -8.45 -36.45 14.38
N VAL A 14 -9.65 -36.74 14.89
CA VAL A 14 -10.79 -37.30 14.15
C VAL A 14 -11.46 -36.18 13.36
N GLY A 15 -11.58 -36.34 12.05
CA GLY A 15 -12.35 -35.47 11.16
C GLY A 15 -13.83 -35.80 11.21
N LEU A 16 -14.68 -34.77 11.25
CA LEU A 16 -16.12 -34.89 11.12
C LEU A 16 -16.58 -34.01 9.94
N ALA A 17 -17.07 -34.65 8.88
CA ALA A 17 -17.65 -34.02 7.71
C ALA A 17 -19.12 -33.68 7.98
N THR A 18 -19.55 -32.48 7.59
CA THR A 18 -20.97 -32.10 7.58
C THR A 18 -21.42 -31.65 6.19
N LEU A 19 -22.52 -32.24 5.76
CA LEU A 19 -23.20 -32.06 4.48
C LEU A 19 -24.00 -30.75 4.44
N PHE A 20 -23.96 -30.05 3.31
CA PHE A 20 -24.87 -28.95 2.96
C PHE A 20 -26.08 -29.48 2.16
N PRO A 21 -27.32 -29.10 2.51
CA PRO A 21 -28.44 -29.18 1.58
C PRO A 21 -28.68 -27.83 0.88
N ALA A 22 -28.90 -27.90 -0.42
CA ALA A 22 -29.42 -26.83 -1.26
C ALA A 22 -30.95 -26.74 -1.13
N VAL A 23 -31.50 -25.51 -1.05
CA VAL A 23 -32.92 -25.25 -1.32
C VAL A 23 -33.04 -23.94 -2.12
N ILE A 24 -33.69 -24.05 -3.28
CA ILE A 24 -34.09 -22.99 -4.21
C ILE A 24 -35.44 -22.44 -3.76
N LEU A 25 -35.65 -21.12 -3.80
CA LEU A 25 -36.99 -20.54 -3.93
C LEU A 25 -36.96 -19.31 -4.84
N ILE A 26 -37.80 -19.41 -5.87
CA ILE A 26 -38.19 -18.41 -6.87
C ILE A 26 -39.29 -17.53 -6.26
N GLY A 27 -39.25 -16.22 -6.51
CA GLY A 27 -40.36 -15.31 -6.25
C GLY A 27 -40.40 -14.20 -7.31
N CYS A 28 -41.45 -14.22 -8.13
CA CYS A 28 -41.76 -13.22 -9.15
C CYS A 28 -42.77 -12.19 -8.63
N SER A 29 -42.77 -11.03 -9.31
CA SER A 29 -43.89 -10.07 -9.48
C SER A 29 -44.16 -9.12 -8.29
N ASP A 30 -44.54 -7.84 -8.44
CA ASP A 30 -45.29 -7.13 -9.48
C ASP A 30 -44.83 -5.67 -9.66
N LEU A 31 -45.02 -5.15 -10.89
CA LEU A 31 -45.03 -3.72 -11.22
C LEU A 31 -46.49 -3.22 -11.24
N PRO A 32 -46.74 -1.97 -10.81
CA PRO A 32 -47.69 -1.12 -11.52
C PRO A 32 -47.03 0.13 -12.12
N SER A 33 -47.58 0.53 -13.26
CA SER A 33 -47.14 1.58 -14.19
C SER A 33 -47.98 2.88 -14.01
N PRO A 34 -47.98 3.88 -14.92
CA PRO A 34 -47.42 5.21 -14.68
C PRO A 34 -48.44 6.36 -14.76
N THR A 35 -48.28 7.44 -13.99
CA THR A 35 -48.79 8.77 -14.37
C THR A 35 -48.16 9.84 -13.48
N ASP A 36 -47.29 10.68 -14.04
CA ASP A 36 -47.64 12.09 -14.27
C ASP A 36 -46.48 12.83 -14.95
N ALA A 37 -46.77 13.35 -16.14
CA ALA A 37 -45.91 14.26 -16.87
C ALA A 37 -46.29 15.69 -16.48
N SER A 38 -45.39 16.40 -15.80
CA SER A 38 -45.39 17.87 -15.82
C SER A 38 -44.14 18.44 -15.16
N LEU A 39 -43.24 18.96 -15.99
CA LEU A 39 -42.85 20.38 -16.05
C LEU A 39 -41.45 20.50 -16.64
N LEU A 40 -41.39 21.20 -17.76
CA LEU A 40 -40.17 21.64 -18.45
C LEU A 40 -39.34 22.50 -17.50
N ALA A 41 -38.15 22.03 -17.12
CA ALA A 41 -37.10 22.84 -16.52
C ALA A 41 -35.98 23.03 -17.57
N PRO A 42 -35.49 24.27 -17.79
CA PRO A 42 -34.43 24.52 -18.75
C PRO A 42 -33.14 23.80 -18.34
N SER A 43 -32.59 23.01 -19.25
CA SER A 43 -31.32 22.32 -19.08
C SER A 43 -30.19 23.34 -19.02
N ALA A 44 -29.74 23.68 -17.81
CA ALA A 44 -28.46 24.33 -17.62
C ALA A 44 -27.36 23.32 -18.02
N SER A 45 -26.73 23.53 -19.17
CA SER A 45 -25.50 22.82 -19.52
C SER A 45 -24.39 23.26 -18.55
N ALA A 46 -24.27 22.54 -17.43
CA ALA A 46 -23.09 22.61 -16.60
C ALA A 46 -21.90 22.16 -17.45
N ALA A 47 -21.02 23.09 -17.78
CA ALA A 47 -19.73 22.78 -18.38
C ALA A 47 -18.99 21.86 -17.41
N LEU A 48 -18.82 20.59 -17.80
CA LEU A 48 -18.05 19.62 -17.07
C LEU A 48 -16.57 20.03 -17.19
N SER A 49 -16.09 20.81 -16.24
CA SER A 49 -14.65 21.03 -16.08
C SER A 49 -13.99 19.66 -15.95
N LYS A 50 -13.13 19.34 -16.92
CA LYS A 50 -12.29 18.14 -16.92
C LYS A 50 -11.26 18.29 -15.81
N GLY A 51 -11.68 18.04 -14.57
CA GLY A 51 -10.76 17.82 -13.46
C GLY A 51 -9.86 16.65 -13.84
N GLY A 52 -8.55 16.85 -13.73
CA GLY A 52 -7.60 15.73 -13.75
C GLY A 52 -8.05 14.67 -12.76
N SER A 53 -7.65 13.43 -12.98
CA SER A 53 -7.95 12.31 -12.09
C SER A 53 -7.26 12.49 -10.74
N ASP A 54 -7.76 13.44 -9.94
CA ASP A 54 -7.46 13.60 -8.53
C ASP A 54 -8.10 12.39 -7.83
N HIS A 55 -7.32 11.33 -7.66
CA HIS A 55 -7.79 10.16 -6.93
C HIS A 55 -8.06 10.56 -5.48
N ALA A 56 -9.29 10.35 -5.04
CA ALA A 56 -9.67 10.58 -3.66
C ALA A 56 -9.00 9.53 -2.74
N GLY A 57 -8.30 10.02 -1.72
CA GLY A 57 -8.22 9.39 -0.40
C GLY A 57 -7.17 8.33 -0.14
N ALA A 58 -6.48 7.74 -1.14
CA ALA A 58 -5.54 6.66 -0.88
C ALA A 58 -4.21 6.72 -1.66
N ILE A 59 -3.12 6.30 -1.02
CA ILE A 59 -1.85 5.93 -1.65
C ILE A 59 -1.63 4.43 -1.46
N VAL A 60 -1.30 3.74 -2.54
CA VAL A 60 -1.09 2.29 -2.54
C VAL A 60 0.37 1.97 -2.85
N ALA A 61 1.04 1.22 -1.98
CA ALA A 61 2.36 0.66 -2.23
C ALA A 61 2.26 -0.64 -3.03
N HIS A 62 3.10 -0.73 -4.06
CA HIS A 62 3.29 -1.93 -4.87
C HIS A 62 4.75 -2.33 -4.85
N ASP A 63 4.99 -3.63 -4.94
CA ASP A 63 6.26 -4.25 -5.34
C ASP A 63 5.94 -5.56 -6.09
N ALA A 64 6.97 -6.24 -6.58
CA ALA A 64 6.83 -7.55 -7.23
C ALA A 64 7.95 -8.51 -6.79
N CYS A 65 8.30 -8.47 -5.50
CA CYS A 65 9.33 -9.32 -4.93
C CYS A 65 9.03 -10.81 -5.17
N ASP A 66 10.03 -11.59 -5.56
CA ASP A 66 9.95 -13.05 -5.54
C ASP A 66 10.34 -13.56 -4.14
N PRO A 67 9.44 -14.28 -3.42
CA PRO A 67 9.71 -14.70 -2.06
C PRO A 67 10.91 -15.65 -1.95
N ALA A 68 11.20 -16.46 -2.97
CA ALA A 68 12.32 -17.40 -2.91
C ALA A 68 13.67 -16.66 -2.83
N THR A 69 13.86 -15.64 -3.67
CA THR A 69 15.13 -14.91 -3.73
C THR A 69 15.25 -13.78 -2.73
N PHE A 70 14.16 -13.05 -2.43
CA PHE A 70 14.18 -11.98 -1.44
C PHE A 70 14.39 -12.51 -0.02
N ASN A 71 13.63 -13.53 0.37
CA ASN A 71 13.74 -14.09 1.72
C ASN A 71 15.12 -14.73 1.96
N ALA A 72 15.69 -15.35 0.92
CA ALA A 72 17.05 -15.89 0.98
C ALA A 72 18.12 -14.79 1.07
N ALA A 73 18.02 -13.73 0.27
CA ALA A 73 19.00 -12.64 0.25
C ALA A 73 19.00 -11.81 1.55
N LEU A 74 17.81 -11.61 2.14
CA LEU A 74 17.64 -10.85 3.38
C LEU A 74 17.75 -11.71 4.65
N ASN A 75 17.89 -13.03 4.49
CA ASN A 75 17.90 -14.00 5.59
C ASN A 75 16.67 -13.83 6.52
N ASP A 76 15.52 -13.60 5.92
CA ASP A 76 14.24 -13.37 6.61
C ASP A 76 13.13 -14.08 5.83
N PRO A 77 12.51 -15.13 6.40
CA PRO A 77 11.44 -15.88 5.73
C PRO A 77 10.16 -15.08 5.53
N THR A 78 10.08 -13.86 6.08
CA THR A 78 8.93 -12.97 6.01
C THR A 78 9.19 -11.65 5.29
N ALA A 79 10.36 -11.48 4.67
CA ALA A 79 10.69 -10.24 3.97
C ALA A 79 9.76 -9.98 2.78
N CYS A 80 9.42 -11.03 2.02
CA CYS A 80 8.47 -11.02 0.92
C CYS A 80 7.41 -12.10 1.16
N MET A 81 6.17 -11.66 1.35
CA MET A 81 5.04 -12.51 1.76
C MET A 81 4.02 -12.77 0.64
N LYS A 82 4.21 -12.14 -0.52
CA LYS A 82 3.32 -12.26 -1.69
C LYS A 82 4.11 -12.67 -2.91
N GLU A 83 3.53 -13.55 -3.72
CA GLU A 83 4.12 -14.01 -4.97
C GLU A 83 4.23 -12.87 -6.00
N GLY A 84 5.46 -12.38 -6.20
CA GLY A 84 5.88 -11.58 -7.35
C GLY A 84 6.77 -12.40 -8.31
N HIS A 85 7.48 -11.70 -9.19
CA HIS A 85 8.28 -12.34 -10.25
C HIS A 85 9.65 -11.68 -10.46
N THR A 86 10.01 -10.69 -9.64
CA THR A 86 11.31 -10.02 -9.72
C THR A 86 12.25 -10.68 -8.74
N ALA A 87 13.30 -11.33 -9.24
CA ALA A 87 14.32 -11.89 -8.37
C ALA A 87 15.11 -10.77 -7.67
N PHE A 88 15.63 -11.03 -6.47
CA PHE A 88 16.40 -10.03 -5.72
C PHE A 88 17.57 -9.43 -6.51
N GLN A 89 18.27 -10.25 -7.31
CA GLN A 89 19.38 -9.76 -8.14
C GLN A 89 18.89 -8.87 -9.31
N ASP A 90 17.72 -9.17 -9.89
CA ASP A 90 17.14 -8.34 -10.93
C ASP A 90 16.67 -6.99 -10.38
N PHE A 91 16.12 -6.98 -9.16
CA PHE A 91 15.77 -5.77 -8.43
C PHE A 91 17.00 -4.86 -8.20
N ILE A 92 18.10 -5.41 -7.67
CA ILE A 92 19.33 -4.65 -7.47
C ILE A 92 19.91 -4.21 -8.82
N GLY A 93 19.86 -5.07 -9.85
CA GLY A 93 20.30 -4.73 -11.20
C GLY A 93 19.53 -3.55 -11.81
N GLU A 94 18.20 -3.54 -11.66
CA GLU A 94 17.35 -2.42 -12.10
C GLU A 94 17.69 -1.13 -11.35
N LEU A 95 17.89 -1.20 -10.03
CA LEU A 95 18.27 -0.06 -9.22
C LEU A 95 19.63 0.50 -9.61
N VAL A 96 20.63 -0.34 -9.83
CA VAL A 96 21.95 0.11 -10.29
C VAL A 96 21.86 0.78 -11.66
N ALA A 97 21.04 0.25 -12.56
CA ALA A 97 20.93 0.74 -13.92
C ALA A 97 20.11 2.04 -14.04
N THR A 98 19.07 2.21 -13.22
CA THR A 98 18.08 3.28 -13.40
C THR A 98 17.86 4.16 -12.18
N GLN A 99 18.49 3.84 -11.05
CA GLN A 99 18.28 4.47 -9.74
C GLN A 99 16.85 4.35 -9.20
N THR A 100 16.02 3.54 -9.84
CA THR A 100 14.64 3.24 -9.45
C THR A 100 14.35 1.76 -9.68
N ALA A 101 13.33 1.21 -9.03
CA ALA A 101 12.81 -0.11 -9.36
C ALA A 101 11.34 0.03 -9.70
N ARG A 102 10.97 -0.21 -10.97
CA ARG A 102 9.65 0.20 -11.50
C ARG A 102 8.49 -0.49 -10.80
N ALA A 103 8.66 -1.73 -10.35
CA ALA A 103 7.60 -2.43 -9.63
C ALA A 103 7.37 -1.84 -8.23
N TRP A 104 8.41 -1.28 -7.60
CA TRP A 104 8.41 -0.60 -6.30
C TRP A 104 7.95 0.85 -6.48
N ARG A 105 6.66 1.08 -6.29
CA ARG A 105 6.07 2.41 -6.52
C ARG A 105 4.85 2.65 -5.64
N PHE A 106 4.63 3.91 -5.33
CA PHE A 106 3.30 4.35 -4.94
C PHE A 106 2.41 4.54 -6.16
N ASN A 107 1.13 4.26 -6.00
CA ASN A 107 0.10 4.59 -6.98
C ASN A 107 -1.17 5.05 -6.25
N PRO A 108 -1.74 6.21 -6.60
CA PRO A 108 -1.21 7.20 -7.55
C PRO A 108 0.04 7.92 -7.02
N LEU A 109 0.78 8.58 -7.90
CA LEU A 109 1.89 9.48 -7.52
C LEU A 109 1.39 10.85 -7.02
N GLN A 110 0.12 11.17 -7.28
CA GLN A 110 -0.55 12.36 -6.78
C GLN A 110 -1.90 11.96 -6.20
N ALA A 111 -2.15 12.35 -4.95
CA ALA A 111 -3.41 12.13 -4.27
C ALA A 111 -3.95 13.47 -3.74
N THR A 112 -5.23 13.50 -3.41
CA THR A 112 -5.85 14.66 -2.76
C THR A 112 -6.59 14.26 -1.49
N THR A 113 -6.53 15.14 -0.49
CA THR A 113 -7.26 15.03 0.79
C THR A 113 -7.78 16.41 1.21
N HIS A 114 -8.67 16.46 2.20
CA HIS A 114 -9.11 17.72 2.80
C HIS A 114 -8.30 18.06 4.05
N ALA A 115 -8.23 19.35 4.38
CA ALA A 115 -7.59 19.80 5.60
C ALA A 115 -8.13 19.08 6.85
N GLY A 116 -7.22 18.42 7.58
CA GLY A 116 -7.54 17.67 8.80
C GLY A 116 -8.03 16.23 8.57
N GLU A 117 -8.26 15.81 7.33
CA GLU A 117 -8.62 14.43 7.02
C GLU A 117 -7.39 13.52 6.96
N ASN A 118 -7.58 12.27 7.40
CA ASN A 118 -6.56 11.24 7.24
C ASN A 118 -6.59 10.68 5.81
N LEU A 119 -5.42 10.32 5.30
CA LEU A 119 -5.29 9.63 4.01
C LEU A 119 -5.09 8.14 4.25
N LEU A 120 -5.79 7.30 3.49
CA LEU A 120 -5.58 5.86 3.52
C LEU A 120 -4.23 5.51 2.88
N ALA A 121 -3.44 4.70 3.56
CA ALA A 121 -2.28 4.04 3.02
C ALA A 121 -2.56 2.54 2.94
N GLN A 122 -2.21 1.90 1.82
CA GLN A 122 -2.38 0.46 1.68
C GLN A 122 -1.14 -0.17 1.05
N ASN A 123 -0.65 -1.23 1.66
CA ASN A 123 0.37 -2.06 1.06
C ASN A 123 -0.29 -3.25 0.34
N VAL A 124 -0.18 -3.29 -0.99
CA VAL A 124 -0.58 -4.47 -1.79
C VAL A 124 0.61 -5.21 -2.37
N GLY A 125 1.83 -4.77 -2.05
CA GLY A 125 3.08 -5.48 -2.34
C GLY A 125 3.31 -6.66 -1.41
N GLY A 126 4.42 -7.35 -1.59
CA GLY A 126 4.87 -8.46 -0.76
C GLY A 126 5.84 -8.06 0.34
N GLU A 127 6.52 -6.93 0.21
CA GLU A 127 7.45 -6.41 1.23
C GLU A 127 6.75 -5.46 2.19
N THR A 128 7.36 -5.20 3.34
CA THR A 128 6.93 -4.12 4.24
C THR A 128 7.26 -2.76 3.62
N HIS A 129 6.36 -1.78 3.74
CA HIS A 129 6.58 -0.40 3.29
C HIS A 129 6.20 0.60 4.38
N THR A 130 6.72 1.83 4.28
CA THR A 130 6.22 2.97 5.07
C THR A 130 5.53 3.97 4.16
N PHE A 131 4.70 4.84 4.74
CA PHE A 131 4.03 5.94 4.05
C PHE A 131 4.28 7.24 4.81
N THR A 132 5.55 7.66 4.84
CA THR A 132 6.03 8.69 5.74
C THR A 132 5.86 10.08 5.13
N PRO A 133 5.11 11.01 5.76
CA PRO A 133 5.14 12.41 5.37
C PRO A 133 6.54 13.00 5.59
N VAL A 134 7.10 13.61 4.56
CA VAL A 134 8.44 14.23 4.59
C VAL A 134 8.38 15.67 4.10
N HIS A 135 9.21 16.56 4.64
CA HIS A 135 9.28 17.94 4.16
C HIS A 135 9.88 18.03 2.75
N GLN A 136 10.91 17.22 2.49
CA GLN A 136 11.54 17.05 1.19
C GLN A 136 11.84 15.57 0.98
N PHE A 137 11.72 15.12 -0.26
CA PHE A 137 12.17 13.79 -0.61
C PHE A 137 13.67 13.64 -0.38
N GLY A 138 14.10 12.44 0.01
CA GLY A 138 15.48 12.15 0.31
C GLY A 138 15.76 10.65 0.20
N GLY A 139 16.72 10.20 1.00
CA GLY A 139 16.97 8.80 1.28
C GLY A 139 16.10 8.28 2.42
N GLY A 140 16.06 6.96 2.53
CA GLY A 140 15.47 6.22 3.63
C GLY A 140 16.48 5.90 4.75
N PHE A 141 16.16 4.92 5.59
CA PHE A 141 17.07 4.43 6.63
C PHE A 141 17.98 3.27 6.16
N ILE A 142 17.80 2.77 4.93
CA ILE A 142 18.66 1.74 4.33
C ILE A 142 19.79 2.40 3.52
N ALA A 143 20.98 2.50 4.11
CA ALA A 143 22.13 3.21 3.53
C ALA A 143 22.54 2.69 2.14
N ASP A 144 22.52 1.37 1.92
CA ASP A 144 22.91 0.79 0.63
C ASP A 144 21.93 1.20 -0.48
N LEU A 145 20.62 1.13 -0.21
CA LEU A 145 19.58 1.55 -1.15
C LEU A 145 19.64 3.06 -1.43
N ASN A 146 19.99 3.87 -0.42
CA ASN A 146 20.24 5.31 -0.60
C ASN A 146 21.38 5.57 -1.58
N GLY A 147 22.48 4.85 -1.44
CA GLY A 147 23.64 4.96 -2.34
C GLY A 147 23.29 4.57 -3.78
N ILE A 148 22.67 3.40 -3.96
CA ILE A 148 22.33 2.86 -5.29
C ILE A 148 21.29 3.75 -5.99
N SER A 149 20.26 4.21 -5.27
CA SER A 149 19.19 5.05 -5.83
C SER A 149 19.58 6.52 -6.02
N GLY A 150 20.80 6.93 -5.66
CA GLY A 150 21.23 8.32 -5.76
C GLY A 150 20.57 9.26 -4.75
N ASN A 151 20.06 8.74 -3.64
CA ASN A 151 19.44 9.49 -2.55
C ASN A 151 20.29 9.41 -1.27
N PRO A 152 21.55 9.91 -1.28
CA PRO A 152 22.52 9.63 -0.22
C PRO A 152 22.22 10.31 1.12
N VAL A 153 21.35 11.33 1.12
CA VAL A 153 20.98 12.09 2.31
C VAL A 153 19.59 11.65 2.75
N PRO A 154 19.45 10.94 3.89
CA PRO A 154 18.14 10.57 4.40
C PRO A 154 17.25 11.77 4.67
N ALA A 155 15.95 11.64 4.40
CA ALA A 155 14.97 12.56 4.95
C ALA A 155 14.99 12.44 6.49
N PRO A 156 15.03 13.56 7.26
CA PRO A 156 15.07 13.49 8.73
C PRO A 156 13.93 12.68 9.35
N GLU A 157 12.75 12.74 8.76
CA GLU A 157 11.56 11.99 9.17
C GLU A 157 11.75 10.48 8.99
N CYS A 158 12.53 10.04 8.00
CA CYS A 158 12.90 8.65 7.80
C CYS A 158 13.89 8.10 8.84
N LEU A 159 14.47 8.97 9.68
CA LEU A 159 15.33 8.57 10.80
C LEU A 159 14.61 8.62 12.15
N ASN A 160 13.36 9.10 12.19
CA ASN A 160 12.55 9.15 13.40
C ASN A 160 11.77 7.84 13.60
N PHE A 161 12.48 6.73 13.88
CA PHE A 161 11.90 5.39 14.03
C PHE A 161 10.64 5.29 14.91
N PRO A 162 10.53 5.99 16.05
CA PRO A 162 9.31 5.95 16.86
C PRO A 162 8.05 6.51 16.15
N ALA A 163 8.24 7.32 15.09
CA ALA A 163 7.16 7.88 14.28
C ALA A 163 6.95 7.15 12.96
N LEU A 164 7.78 6.15 12.63
CA LEU A 164 7.61 5.35 11.42
C LEU A 164 6.50 4.32 11.61
N ASP A 165 5.60 4.29 10.64
CA ASP A 165 4.55 3.29 10.54
C ASP A 165 4.96 2.26 9.48
N PHE A 166 5.18 1.02 9.92
CA PHE A 166 5.57 -0.10 9.08
C PHE A 166 4.32 -0.89 8.71
N VAL A 167 3.93 -0.81 7.43
CA VAL A 167 2.74 -1.44 6.91
C VAL A 167 3.13 -2.75 6.24
N ALA A 168 2.82 -3.88 6.87
CA ALA A 168 3.17 -5.18 6.34
C ALA A 168 2.37 -5.52 5.07
N SER A 169 2.79 -6.56 4.35
CA SER A 169 2.11 -7.02 3.13
C SER A 169 0.62 -7.27 3.35
N GLY A 170 -0.23 -6.63 2.55
CA GLY A 170 -1.68 -6.75 2.61
C GLY A 170 -2.35 -5.84 3.66
N GLU A 171 -1.58 -5.14 4.48
CA GLU A 171 -2.11 -4.26 5.52
C GLU A 171 -2.43 -2.85 5.02
N LYS A 172 -3.11 -2.11 5.89
CA LYS A 172 -3.52 -0.72 5.67
C LYS A 172 -3.14 0.11 6.88
N SER A 173 -2.88 1.37 6.66
CA SER A 173 -2.74 2.36 7.73
C SER A 173 -3.34 3.71 7.35
N LEU A 174 -3.27 4.67 8.27
CA LEU A 174 -3.77 6.01 8.05
C LEU A 174 -2.61 7.00 8.21
N ILE A 175 -2.32 7.74 7.16
CA ILE A 175 -1.46 8.91 7.25
C ILE A 175 -2.29 10.02 7.89
N SER A 176 -1.86 10.52 9.05
CA SER A 176 -2.65 11.53 9.76
C SER A 176 -2.69 12.85 8.98
N GLY A 177 -3.86 13.50 8.95
CA GLY A 177 -4.01 14.82 8.34
C GLY A 177 -3.11 15.88 8.98
N ALA A 178 -2.86 15.76 10.29
CA ALA A 178 -1.92 16.61 11.01
C ALA A 178 -0.46 16.42 10.56
N ALA A 179 -0.02 15.19 10.33
CA ALA A 179 1.33 14.91 9.83
C ALA A 179 1.51 15.41 8.38
N LEU A 180 0.49 15.24 7.53
CA LEU A 180 0.49 15.81 6.19
C LEU A 180 0.60 17.35 6.23
N ALA A 181 -0.20 18.00 7.08
CA ALA A 181 -0.16 19.45 7.23
C ALA A 181 1.19 19.95 7.79
N ALA A 182 1.82 19.21 8.69
CA ALA A 182 3.10 19.58 9.30
C ALA A 182 4.26 19.65 8.29
N VAL A 183 4.22 18.84 7.22
CA VAL A 183 5.28 18.81 6.19
C VAL A 183 4.89 19.58 4.91
N ALA A 184 3.63 20.00 4.79
CA ALA A 184 3.12 20.60 3.57
C ALA A 184 3.76 21.96 3.25
N VAL A 185 4.10 22.15 1.97
CA VAL A 185 4.54 23.44 1.42
C VAL A 185 3.56 23.85 0.34
N ASN A 186 2.97 25.04 0.45
CA ASN A 186 1.93 25.54 -0.47
C ASN A 186 0.76 24.57 -0.67
N GLY A 187 0.34 23.90 0.42
CA GLY A 187 -0.76 22.92 0.39
C GLY A 187 -0.42 21.56 -0.22
N VAL A 188 0.85 21.26 -0.44
CA VAL A 188 1.31 19.96 -0.94
C VAL A 188 2.25 19.32 0.07
N ALA A 189 1.86 18.15 0.59
CA ALA A 189 2.70 17.28 1.41
C ALA A 189 3.38 16.23 0.53
N LYS A 190 4.59 15.81 0.89
CA LYS A 190 5.30 14.69 0.24
C LYS A 190 5.20 13.46 1.11
N VAL A 191 5.04 12.30 0.49
CA VAL A 191 5.00 10.99 1.15
C VAL A 191 6.04 10.08 0.52
N GLU A 192 6.90 9.48 1.33
CA GLU A 192 8.03 8.64 0.92
C GLU A 192 8.00 7.30 1.65
N CYS A 193 8.38 6.22 0.96
CA CYS A 193 8.75 4.98 1.64
C CYS A 193 10.20 5.08 2.12
N CYS A 194 10.42 4.98 3.43
CA CYS A 194 11.74 5.10 4.05
C CYS A 194 12.62 3.83 3.90
N ILE A 195 12.10 2.77 3.27
CA ILE A 195 12.87 1.61 2.83
C ILE A 195 13.32 1.82 1.37
N HIS A 196 12.39 2.28 0.52
CA HIS A 196 12.56 2.45 -0.91
C HIS A 196 12.49 3.94 -1.30
N PRO A 197 13.58 4.71 -1.20
CA PRO A 197 13.54 6.17 -1.29
C PRO A 197 13.05 6.74 -2.62
N TRP A 198 12.98 5.94 -3.69
CA TRP A 198 12.37 6.34 -4.97
C TRP A 198 10.83 6.19 -5.00
N MET A 199 10.23 5.51 -4.02
CA MET A 199 8.78 5.40 -3.87
C MET A 199 8.23 6.66 -3.24
N ARG A 200 7.69 7.54 -4.08
CA ARG A 200 7.31 8.91 -3.73
C ARG A 200 5.93 9.25 -4.26
N ALA A 201 5.18 10.01 -3.48
CA ALA A 201 3.90 10.58 -3.87
C ALA A 201 3.73 11.98 -3.28
N GLU A 202 2.93 12.79 -3.94
CA GLU A 202 2.51 14.10 -3.45
C GLU A 202 1.04 14.08 -3.08
N VAL A 203 0.70 14.69 -1.95
CA VAL A 203 -0.66 14.80 -1.44
C VAL A 203 -1.04 16.27 -1.39
N ARG A 204 -2.00 16.65 -2.23
CA ARG A 204 -2.57 18.00 -2.21
C ARG A 204 -3.67 18.08 -1.17
N ILE A 205 -3.53 19.02 -0.25
CA ILE A 205 -4.52 19.35 0.78
C ILE A 205 -5.43 20.43 0.23
N LYS A 206 -6.74 20.14 0.21
CA LYS A 206 -7.81 21.03 -0.27
C LYS A 206 -8.57 21.67 0.88
#